data_AF-A0A8T3P4X6-F1
#
_entry.id   AF-A0A8T3P4X6-F1
#
_cell.length_a   1.000
_cell.length_b   1.000
_cell.length_c   1.000
_cell.angle_alpha   90.00
_cell.angle_beta   90.00
_cell.angle_gamma   90.00
#
_symmetry.space_group_name_H-M   'P 1'
#
loop_
_entity.id
_entity.type
_entity.pdbx_description
1 polymer ?
#
loop_
_entity_poly.entity_id
_entity_poly.type
_entity_poly.pdbx_seq_one_letter_code
_entity_poly.pdbx_strand_id
1 'polypeptide(L)'
;NGTVWRWVRPLVGFDDDGAPHLRIEQRVLPGSPSITDAVGDAALFYGLTTALSCEDVDLCSDLPFERARDNFQRAARDGLDARLVWLDGVRGNARNLLLQQLIPRARRALLAMALTVEDCDFYLGVVRQRAENNQNGANWQLAFVARHGRDMRALTAAYAEHQLSGAPVHTWAL
;
A
#
# COMPACT_ATOMS: atom_id res chain seq x y z
N ASN A 1 -19.16 -14.28 -10.30
CA ASN A 1 -18.02 -13.47 -9.81
C ASN A 1 -16.63 -14.12 -9.97
N GLY A 2 -16.51 -15.44 -10.19
CA GLY A 2 -15.19 -16.11 -10.25
C GLY A 2 -14.31 -15.78 -11.47
N THR A 3 -14.91 -15.35 -12.58
CA THR A 3 -14.22 -15.12 -13.87
C THR A 3 -14.05 -13.64 -14.23
N VAL A 4 -14.51 -12.73 -13.36
CA VAL A 4 -14.38 -11.28 -13.56
C VAL A 4 -13.32 -10.74 -12.61
N TRP A 5 -12.19 -10.28 -13.15
CA TRP A 5 -11.10 -9.69 -12.36
C TRP A 5 -11.32 -8.20 -12.18
N ARG A 6 -11.97 -7.84 -11.07
CA ARG A 6 -12.06 -6.46 -10.57
C ARG A 6 -10.98 -6.22 -9.51
N TRP A 7 -10.45 -5.00 -9.48
CA TRP A 7 -9.53 -4.52 -8.44
C TRP A 7 -10.16 -4.50 -7.04
N VAL A 8 -11.46 -4.19 -7.00
CA VAL A 8 -12.30 -4.20 -5.80
C VAL A 8 -13.52 -5.05 -6.10
N ARG A 9 -13.74 -6.12 -5.35
CA ARG A 9 -14.81 -7.08 -5.62
C ARG A 9 -15.83 -7.13 -4.49
N PRO A 10 -17.11 -6.77 -4.74
CA PRO A 10 -18.18 -7.01 -3.79
C PRO A 10 -18.54 -8.50 -3.77
N LEU A 11 -18.65 -9.05 -2.56
CA LEU A 11 -19.02 -10.42 -2.28
C LEU A 11 -20.24 -10.42 -1.37
N VAL A 12 -21.35 -10.93 -1.89
CA VAL A 12 -22.56 -11.16 -1.08
C VAL A 12 -22.45 -12.56 -0.49
N GLY A 13 -22.63 -12.66 0.83
CA GLY A 13 -22.66 -13.91 1.57
C GLY A 13 -23.80 -13.92 2.56
N PHE A 14 -23.95 -15.05 3.25
CA PHE A 14 -24.92 -15.24 4.32
C PHE A 14 -24.19 -15.87 5.50
N ASP A 15 -24.53 -15.44 6.72
CA ASP A 15 -24.07 -16.05 7.96
C ASP A 15 -24.81 -17.38 8.22
N ASP A 16 -24.38 -18.14 9.23
CA ASP A 16 -24.95 -19.46 9.54
C ASP A 16 -26.45 -19.40 9.90
N ASP A 17 -26.93 -18.26 10.40
CA ASP A 17 -28.34 -17.97 10.70
C ASP A 17 -29.14 -17.48 9.48
N GLY A 18 -28.50 -17.35 8.31
CA GLY A 18 -29.08 -16.85 7.07
C GLY A 18 -29.08 -15.33 6.93
N ALA A 19 -28.46 -14.57 7.84
CA ALA A 19 -28.35 -13.12 7.71
C ALA A 19 -27.45 -12.72 6.52
N PRO A 20 -27.92 -11.87 5.58
CA PRO A 20 -27.10 -11.45 4.46
C PRO A 20 -26.00 -10.46 4.89
N HIS A 21 -24.80 -10.62 4.35
CA HIS A 21 -23.70 -9.68 4.54
C HIS A 21 -23.03 -9.32 3.21
N LEU A 22 -22.37 -8.16 3.18
CA LEU A 22 -21.54 -7.70 2.08
C LEU A 22 -20.08 -7.59 2.53
N ARG A 23 -19.18 -8.26 1.82
CA ARG A 23 -17.73 -8.09 1.98
C ARG A 23 -17.15 -7.40 0.76
N ILE A 24 -16.14 -6.57 0.99
CA ILE A 24 -15.38 -5.92 -0.07
C ILE A 24 -13.99 -6.56 -0.08
N GLU A 25 -13.66 -7.25 -1.17
CA GLU A 25 -12.35 -7.86 -1.35
C GLU A 25 -11.46 -6.92 -2.17
N GLN A 26 -10.38 -6.46 -1.54
CA GLN A 26 -9.39 -5.58 -2.15
C GLN A 26 -8.26 -6.41 -2.78
N ARG A 27 -8.02 -6.23 -4.09
CA ARG A 27 -7.10 -7.07 -4.89
C ARG A 27 -5.99 -6.28 -5.56
N VAL A 28 -5.72 -5.07 -5.08
CA VAL A 28 -4.74 -4.14 -5.69
C VAL A 28 -3.31 -4.32 -5.17
N LEU A 29 -3.13 -4.88 -3.98
CA LEU A 29 -1.81 -5.00 -3.36
C LEU A 29 -1.01 -6.12 -4.05
N PRO A 30 0.23 -5.85 -4.48
CA PRO A 30 1.13 -6.90 -4.96
C PRO A 30 1.61 -7.76 -3.78
N GLY A 31 2.30 -8.87 -4.08
CA GLY A 31 3.01 -9.62 -3.04
C GLY A 31 4.11 -8.76 -2.41
N SER A 32 4.08 -8.62 -1.08
CA SER A 32 5.08 -7.84 -0.35
C SER A 32 6.43 -8.59 -0.25
N PRO A 33 7.58 -7.88 -0.22
CA PRO A 33 8.89 -8.51 -0.20
C PRO A 33 9.18 -9.34 1.06
N SER A 34 8.63 -8.97 2.20
CA SER A 34 8.75 -9.67 3.49
C SER A 34 7.42 -9.66 4.25
N ILE A 35 7.32 -10.47 5.32
CA ILE A 35 6.15 -10.44 6.22
C ILE A 35 6.02 -9.07 6.88
N THR A 36 7.13 -8.47 7.31
CA THR A 36 7.15 -7.13 7.90
C THR A 36 6.63 -6.07 6.94
N ASP A 37 7.01 -6.16 5.66
CA ASP A 37 6.45 -5.28 4.61
C ASP A 37 4.95 -5.51 4.44
N ALA A 38 4.49 -6.76 4.44
CA ALA A 38 3.06 -7.09 4.29
C ALA A 38 2.22 -6.52 5.43
N VAL A 39 2.69 -6.64 6.67
CA VAL A 39 2.00 -6.06 7.83
C VAL A 39 2.05 -4.54 7.79
N GLY A 40 3.16 -3.94 7.33
CA GLY A 40 3.25 -2.51 7.06
C GLY A 40 2.23 -2.01 6.02
N ASP A 41 2.09 -2.74 4.91
CA ASP A 41 1.09 -2.46 3.86
C ASP A 41 -0.34 -2.57 4.42
N ALA A 42 -0.61 -3.61 5.22
CA ALA A 42 -1.90 -3.82 5.87
C ALA A 42 -2.21 -2.71 6.88
N ALA A 43 -1.26 -2.33 7.73
CA ALA A 43 -1.41 -1.26 8.71
C ALA A 43 -1.73 0.08 8.03
N LEU A 44 -1.03 0.42 6.95
CA LEU A 44 -1.34 1.61 6.16
C LEU A 44 -2.75 1.52 5.56
N PHE A 45 -3.09 0.40 4.93
CA PHE A 45 -4.38 0.22 4.26
C PHE A 45 -5.57 0.31 5.23
N TYR A 46 -5.54 -0.45 6.32
CA TYR A 46 -6.61 -0.44 7.32
C TYR A 46 -6.66 0.90 8.07
N GLY A 47 -5.50 1.46 8.43
CA GLY A 47 -5.45 2.77 9.06
C GLY A 47 -6.07 3.87 8.18
N LEU A 48 -5.76 3.90 6.88
CA LEU A 48 -6.34 4.87 5.95
C LEU A 48 -7.83 4.64 5.72
N THR A 49 -8.24 3.38 5.52
CA THR A 49 -9.64 3.04 5.28
C THR A 49 -10.50 3.44 6.48
N THR A 50 -10.05 3.11 7.69
CA THR A 50 -10.73 3.51 8.92
C THR A 50 -10.76 5.04 9.05
N ALA A 51 -9.62 5.72 8.87
CA ALA A 51 -9.57 7.18 8.98
C ALA A 51 -10.58 7.85 8.03
N LEU A 52 -10.55 7.50 6.75
CA LEU A 52 -11.42 8.09 5.74
C LEU A 52 -12.90 7.71 5.94
N SER A 53 -13.20 6.59 6.59
CA SER A 53 -14.57 6.21 6.93
C SER A 53 -15.15 6.96 8.13
N CYS A 54 -14.28 7.50 9.00
CA CYS A 54 -14.68 8.21 10.22
C CYS A 54 -14.58 9.74 10.08
N GLU A 55 -13.82 10.24 9.12
CA GLU A 55 -13.70 11.67 8.85
C GLU A 55 -14.91 12.17 8.04
N ASP A 56 -15.33 13.40 8.31
CA ASP A 56 -16.41 14.07 7.58
C ASP A 56 -15.89 14.61 6.24
N VAL A 57 -15.72 13.69 5.27
CA VAL A 57 -15.19 13.98 3.93
C VAL A 57 -16.13 13.39 2.89
N ASP A 58 -16.54 14.20 1.91
CA ASP A 58 -17.27 13.70 0.75
C ASP A 58 -16.27 13.19 -0.29
N LEU A 59 -15.80 11.95 -0.11
CA LEU A 59 -14.83 11.32 -1.00
C LEU A 59 -15.27 11.31 -2.48
N CYS A 60 -16.58 11.22 -2.73
CA CYS A 60 -17.13 11.17 -4.09
C CYS A 60 -17.04 12.54 -4.78
N SER A 61 -17.21 13.62 -4.03
CA SER A 61 -17.05 15.00 -4.51
C SER A 61 -15.57 15.42 -4.56
N ASP A 62 -14.82 15.16 -3.50
CA ASP A 62 -13.44 15.65 -3.33
C ASP A 62 -12.43 14.89 -4.19
N LEU A 63 -12.66 13.60 -4.42
CA LEU A 63 -11.88 12.78 -5.35
C LEU A 63 -12.78 11.96 -6.28
N PRO A 64 -13.36 12.60 -7.31
CA PRO A 64 -14.23 11.92 -8.26
C PRO A 64 -13.57 10.69 -8.87
N PHE A 65 -14.37 9.66 -9.17
CA PHE A 65 -13.88 8.35 -9.58
C PHE A 65 -12.90 8.39 -10.77
N GLU A 66 -13.12 9.28 -11.74
CA GLU A 66 -12.20 9.45 -12.87
C GLU A 66 -10.80 9.89 -12.42
N ARG A 67 -10.71 10.80 -11.45
CA ARG A 67 -9.44 11.22 -10.85
C ARG A 67 -8.81 10.10 -10.04
N ALA A 68 -9.61 9.36 -9.26
CA ALA A 68 -9.12 8.20 -8.51
C ALA A 68 -8.55 7.12 -9.43
N ARG A 69 -9.23 6.83 -10.55
CA ARG A 69 -8.77 5.90 -11.59
C ARG A 69 -7.47 6.39 -12.24
N ASP A 70 -7.40 7.66 -12.61
CA ASP A 70 -6.21 8.24 -13.24
C ASP A 70 -5.01 8.25 -12.26
N ASN A 71 -5.25 8.56 -10.99
CA ASN A 71 -4.25 8.43 -9.92
C ASN A 71 -3.75 7.00 -9.80
N PHE A 72 -4.66 6.03 -9.77
CA PHE A 72 -4.32 4.61 -9.67
C PHE A 72 -3.41 4.17 -10.82
N GLN A 73 -3.73 4.57 -12.06
CA GLN A 73 -2.90 4.24 -13.22
C GLN A 73 -1.52 4.92 -13.18
N ARG A 74 -1.44 6.18 -12.72
CA ARG A 74 -0.16 6.87 -12.53
C ARG A 74 0.68 6.21 -11.45
N ALA A 75 0.08 5.87 -10.31
CA ALA A 75 0.77 5.17 -9.23
C ALA A 75 1.28 3.78 -9.68
N ALA A 76 0.48 3.05 -10.47
CA ALA A 76 0.88 1.75 -11.00
C ALA A 76 2.05 1.83 -12.00
N ARG A 77 2.16 2.93 -12.75
CA ARG A 77 3.21 3.14 -13.76
C ARG A 77 4.49 3.75 -13.17
N ASP A 78 4.32 4.81 -12.39
CA ASP A 78 5.40 5.71 -11.97
C ASP A 78 5.78 5.52 -10.48
N GLY A 79 5.06 4.64 -9.76
CA GLY A 79 5.37 4.31 -8.37
C GLY A 79 5.35 5.51 -7.43
N LEU A 80 6.40 5.62 -6.58
CA LEU A 80 6.56 6.71 -5.62
C LEU A 80 6.85 8.07 -6.27
N ASP A 81 7.25 8.08 -7.55
CA ASP A 81 7.52 9.30 -8.31
C ASP A 81 6.24 9.84 -9.01
N ALA A 82 5.13 9.09 -8.93
CA ALA A 82 3.85 9.50 -9.50
C ALA A 82 3.36 10.84 -8.96
N ARG A 83 2.70 11.62 -9.83
CA ARG A 83 1.99 12.84 -9.44
C ARG A 83 0.50 12.60 -9.32
N LEU A 84 -0.04 12.69 -8.11
CA LEU A 84 -1.40 12.31 -7.75
C LEU A 84 -2.19 13.53 -7.27
N VAL A 85 -3.47 13.60 -7.61
CA VAL A 85 -4.41 14.59 -7.04
C VAL A 85 -4.99 14.02 -5.74
N TRP A 86 -5.03 14.79 -4.66
CA TRP A 86 -5.64 14.33 -3.41
C TRP A 86 -6.93 15.08 -3.08
N LEU A 87 -7.46 14.86 -1.87
CA LEU A 87 -8.74 15.40 -1.38
C LEU A 87 -8.74 16.93 -1.30
N ASP A 88 -7.57 17.55 -1.15
CA ASP A 88 -7.37 19.00 -1.20
C ASP A 88 -7.42 19.57 -2.63
N GLY A 89 -7.62 18.72 -3.64
CA GLY A 89 -7.57 19.08 -5.06
C GLY A 89 -6.15 19.34 -5.59
N VAL A 90 -5.12 19.25 -4.75
CA VAL A 90 -3.74 19.56 -5.11
C VAL A 90 -3.08 18.35 -5.78
N ARG A 91 -2.35 18.60 -6.87
CA ARG A 91 -1.52 17.58 -7.54
C ARG A 91 -0.11 17.55 -6.98
N GLY A 92 0.14 16.63 -6.04
CA GLY A 92 1.43 16.43 -5.38
C GLY A 92 2.19 15.21 -5.87
N ASN A 93 3.42 15.04 -5.39
CA ASN A 93 4.19 13.81 -5.55
C ASN A 93 3.69 12.75 -4.55
N ALA A 94 3.62 11.48 -4.99
CA ALA A 94 3.07 10.37 -4.20
C ALA A 94 3.86 10.11 -2.92
N ARG A 95 5.20 10.20 -2.95
CA ARG A 95 6.05 10.10 -1.75
C ARG A 95 5.71 11.18 -0.73
N ASN A 96 5.60 12.44 -1.16
CA ASN A 96 5.25 13.53 -0.24
C ASN A 96 3.84 13.37 0.32
N LEU A 97 2.87 12.99 -0.52
CA LEU A 97 1.52 12.69 -0.08
C LEU A 97 1.51 11.58 0.99
N LEU A 98 2.27 10.51 0.75
CA LEU A 98 2.40 9.38 1.67
C LEU A 98 3.01 9.80 3.02
N LEU A 99 4.14 10.51 2.98
CA LEU A 99 4.89 10.92 4.17
C LEU A 99 4.16 11.99 4.99
N GLN A 100 3.58 12.99 4.33
CA GLN A 100 3.05 14.18 4.99
C GLN A 100 1.58 14.04 5.37
N GLN A 101 0.80 13.26 4.62
CA GLN A 101 -0.65 13.19 4.83
C GLN A 101 -1.13 11.77 5.16
N LEU A 102 -0.74 10.76 4.39
CA LEU A 102 -1.35 9.43 4.50
C LEU A 102 -0.86 8.65 5.72
N ILE A 103 0.45 8.55 5.93
CA ILE A 103 1.02 7.84 7.10
C ILE A 103 0.55 8.46 8.42
N PRO A 104 0.59 9.79 8.62
CA PRO A 104 0.07 10.41 9.84
C PRO A 104 -1.43 10.14 10.05
N ARG A 105 -2.22 10.17 8.98
CA ARG A 105 -3.67 9.91 9.04
C ARG A 105 -3.95 8.46 9.44
N ALA A 106 -3.26 7.50 8.81
CA ALA A 106 -3.35 6.09 9.15
C ALA A 106 -2.99 5.83 10.62
N ARG A 107 -1.90 6.42 11.10
CA ARG A 107 -1.45 6.30 12.49
C ARG A 107 -2.52 6.71 13.49
N ARG A 108 -3.17 7.87 13.27
CA ARG A 108 -4.23 8.35 14.16
C ARG A 108 -5.39 7.36 14.26
N ALA A 109 -5.83 6.81 13.13
CA ALA A 109 -6.92 5.85 13.11
C ALA A 109 -6.55 4.51 13.75
N LEU A 110 -5.34 3.98 13.50
CA LEU A 110 -4.89 2.75 14.15
C LEU A 110 -4.84 2.89 15.68
N LEU A 111 -4.37 4.03 16.19
CA LEU A 111 -4.39 4.31 17.64
C LEU A 111 -5.82 4.41 18.19
N ALA A 112 -6.74 5.01 17.43
CA ALA A 112 -8.17 5.05 17.79
C ALA A 112 -8.82 3.65 17.79
N MET A 113 -8.28 2.72 17.01
CA MET A 113 -8.65 1.29 17.02
C MET A 113 -7.97 0.50 18.15
N ALA A 114 -7.33 1.18 19.11
CA ALA A 114 -6.65 0.59 20.26
C ALA A 114 -5.42 -0.29 19.91
N LEU A 115 -4.78 -0.08 18.75
CA LEU A 115 -3.46 -0.66 18.49
C LEU A 115 -2.40 0.06 19.35
N THR A 116 -1.32 -0.66 19.68
CA THR A 116 -0.23 -0.09 20.47
C THR A 116 0.53 0.98 19.67
N VAL A 117 1.07 1.97 20.38
CA VAL A 117 1.96 2.98 19.78
C VAL A 117 3.17 2.32 19.12
N GLU A 118 3.72 1.30 19.76
CA GLU A 118 4.91 0.59 19.32
C GLU A 118 4.67 -0.15 17.99
N ASP A 119 3.57 -0.90 17.86
CA ASP A 119 3.20 -1.55 16.60
C ASP A 119 2.95 -0.52 15.49
N CYS A 120 2.21 0.55 15.80
CA CYS A 120 1.92 1.61 14.83
C CYS A 120 3.21 2.26 14.32
N ASP A 121 4.11 2.62 15.23
CA ASP A 121 5.36 3.31 14.88
C ASP A 121 6.34 2.39 14.15
N PHE A 122 6.39 1.11 14.52
CA PHE A 122 7.19 0.12 13.83
C PHE A 122 6.70 -0.11 12.40
N TYR A 123 5.45 -0.54 12.21
CA TYR A 123 4.95 -0.94 10.89
C TYR A 123 4.77 0.25 9.94
N LEU A 124 4.26 1.38 10.42
CA LEU A 124 4.22 2.59 9.59
C LEU A 124 5.61 3.21 9.39
N GLY A 125 6.55 2.94 10.31
CA GLY A 125 7.97 3.26 10.15
C GLY A 125 8.61 2.53 8.96
N VAL A 126 8.27 1.26 8.76
CA VAL A 126 8.72 0.48 7.58
C VAL A 126 8.19 1.11 6.28
N VAL A 127 6.91 1.49 6.23
CA VAL A 127 6.31 2.20 5.08
C VAL A 127 7.02 3.53 4.85
N ARG A 128 7.28 4.29 5.91
CA ARG A 128 7.98 5.58 5.87
C ARG A 128 9.38 5.43 5.28
N GLN A 129 10.17 4.49 5.78
CA GLN A 129 11.55 4.25 5.29
C GLN A 129 11.58 3.83 3.82
N ARG A 130 10.63 3.00 3.35
CA ARG A 130 10.51 2.68 1.92
C ARG A 130 10.26 3.93 1.07
N ALA A 131 9.41 4.82 1.57
CA ALA A 131 9.10 6.07 0.88
C ALA A 131 10.31 7.03 0.88
N GLU A 132 10.96 7.24 2.02
CA GLU A 132 12.13 8.11 2.19
C GLU A 132 13.31 7.65 1.32
N ASN A 133 13.60 6.35 1.32
CA ASN A 133 14.75 5.78 0.59
C ASN A 133 14.44 5.45 -0.87
N ASN A 134 13.20 5.70 -1.33
CA ASN A 134 12.70 5.26 -2.62
C ASN A 134 12.94 3.76 -2.91
N GLN A 135 12.91 2.93 -1.86
CA GLN A 135 13.25 1.51 -1.95
C GLN A 135 12.04 0.68 -1.58
N ASN A 136 11.41 0.10 -2.60
CA ASN A 136 10.35 -0.89 -2.51
C ASN A 136 10.74 -2.12 -3.36
N GLY A 137 9.93 -3.18 -3.33
CA GLY A 137 10.23 -4.42 -4.06
C GLY A 137 10.48 -4.22 -5.56
N ALA A 138 9.72 -3.34 -6.22
CA ALA A 138 9.91 -3.05 -7.64
C ALA A 138 11.19 -2.25 -7.90
N ASN A 139 11.44 -1.19 -7.11
CA ASN A 139 12.62 -0.36 -7.26
C ASN A 139 13.91 -1.13 -6.96
N TRP A 140 13.89 -2.03 -5.97
CA TRP A 140 15.04 -2.90 -5.66
C TRP A 140 15.35 -3.84 -6.83
N GLN A 141 14.32 -4.48 -7.41
CA GLN A 141 14.49 -5.33 -8.60
C GLN A 141 15.02 -4.55 -9.81
N LEU A 142 14.51 -3.34 -10.05
CA LEU A 142 15.01 -2.46 -11.12
C LEU A 142 16.47 -2.06 -10.88
N ALA A 143 16.84 -1.71 -9.65
CA ALA A 143 18.20 -1.39 -9.28
C ALA A 143 19.14 -2.61 -9.46
N PHE A 144 18.66 -3.81 -9.12
CA PHE A 144 19.44 -5.03 -9.30
C PHE A 144 19.74 -5.27 -10.78
N VAL A 145 18.72 -5.17 -11.64
CA VAL A 145 18.88 -5.32 -13.09
C VAL A 145 19.82 -4.25 -13.66
N ALA A 146 19.74 -3.02 -13.17
CA ALA A 146 20.62 -1.95 -13.60
C ALA A 146 22.10 -2.21 -13.25
N ARG A 147 22.37 -2.83 -12.09
CA ARG A 147 23.72 -3.12 -11.60
C ARG A 147 24.31 -4.42 -12.14
N HIS A 148 23.51 -5.47 -12.22
CA HIS A 148 23.96 -6.83 -12.53
C HIS A 148 23.54 -7.31 -13.94
N GLY A 149 22.79 -6.50 -14.68
CA GLY A 149 22.19 -6.90 -15.94
C GLY A 149 20.93 -7.75 -15.75
N ARG A 150 20.39 -8.27 -16.87
CA ARG A 150 19.12 -9.02 -16.89
C ARG A 150 19.27 -10.50 -16.48
N ASP A 151 20.09 -10.79 -15.49
CA ASP A 151 20.16 -12.15 -14.91
C ASP A 151 19.01 -12.36 -13.92
N MET A 152 17.86 -12.79 -14.45
CA MET A 152 16.65 -13.00 -13.64
C MET A 152 16.77 -14.19 -12.68
N ARG A 153 17.70 -15.12 -12.92
CA ARG A 153 17.97 -16.21 -11.96
C ARG A 153 18.71 -15.66 -10.76
N ALA A 154 19.75 -14.86 -10.98
CA ALA A 154 20.48 -14.19 -9.90
C ALA A 154 19.56 -13.25 -9.11
N LEU A 155 18.73 -12.46 -9.79
CA LEU A 155 17.72 -11.60 -9.15
C LEU A 155 16.78 -12.41 -8.25
N THR A 156 16.23 -13.50 -8.78
CA THR A 156 15.29 -14.34 -8.02
C THR A 156 15.96 -14.97 -6.80
N ALA A 157 17.20 -15.44 -6.93
CA ALA A 157 17.96 -16.02 -5.83
C ALA A 157 18.23 -14.98 -4.73
N ALA A 158 18.72 -13.79 -5.10
CA ALA A 158 18.99 -12.71 -4.15
C ALA A 158 17.71 -12.21 -3.47
N TYR A 159 16.61 -12.06 -4.23
CA TYR A 159 15.32 -11.65 -3.68
C TYR A 159 14.77 -12.69 -2.68
N ALA A 160 14.92 -13.99 -2.99
CA ALA A 160 14.51 -15.06 -2.09
C ALA A 160 15.35 -15.11 -0.81
N GLU A 161 16.67 -14.92 -0.91
CA GLU A 161 17.56 -14.83 0.26
C GLU A 161 17.15 -13.68 1.18
N HIS A 162 16.94 -12.50 0.61
CA HIS A 162 16.49 -11.34 1.38
C HIS A 162 15.09 -11.54 1.99
N GLN A 163 14.15 -12.10 1.24
CA GLN A 163 12.81 -12.42 1.76
C GLN A 163 12.88 -13.39 2.95
N LEU A 164 13.72 -14.43 2.86
CA LEU A 164 13.90 -15.44 3.92
C LEU A 164 14.53 -14.85 5.19
N SER A 165 15.31 -13.76 5.08
CA SER A 165 15.84 -13.06 6.26
C SER A 165 14.76 -12.39 7.11
N GLY A 166 13.57 -12.15 6.54
CA GLY A 166 12.48 -11.41 7.19
C GLY A 166 12.72 -9.90 7.27
N ALA A 167 13.88 -9.40 6.84
CA ALA A 167 14.17 -7.98 6.85
C ALA A 167 13.25 -7.22 5.88
N PRO A 168 12.80 -6.00 6.23
CA PRO A 168 11.98 -5.20 5.33
C PRO A 168 12.80 -4.67 4.15
N VAL A 169 12.20 -4.55 2.98
CA VAL A 169 12.92 -4.25 1.73
C VAL A 169 13.76 -2.98 1.76
N HIS A 170 13.40 -1.97 2.58
CA HIS A 170 14.17 -0.73 2.68
C HIS A 170 15.57 -0.91 3.31
N THR A 171 15.86 -2.05 3.94
CA THR A 171 17.18 -2.36 4.52
C THR A 171 18.03 -3.27 3.64
N TRP A 172 17.47 -3.79 2.54
CA TRP A 172 18.18 -4.72 1.68
C TRP A 172 19.33 -4.01 0.96
N ALA A 173 20.50 -4.64 0.98
CA ALA A 173 21.61 -4.20 0.16
C ALA A 173 21.36 -4.53 -1.31
N LEU A 174 22.14 -3.89 -2.18
CA LEU A 174 22.18 -4.18 -3.61
C LEU A 174 23.45 -4.92 -3.98
#